data_AF-A0A850B632-F1
#
_entry.id   AF-A0A850B632-F1
#
_cell.length_a   1.000
_cell.length_b   1.000
_cell.length_c   1.000
_cell.angle_alpha   90.00
_cell.angle_beta   90.00
_cell.angle_gamma   90.00
#
_symmetry.space_group_name_H-M   'P 1'
#
loop_
_entity.id
_entity.type
_entity.pdbx_description
1 polymer ?
#
loop_
_entity_poly.entity_id
_entity_poly.type
_entity_poly.pdbx_seq_one_letter_code
_entity_poly.pdbx_strand_id
1 'polypeptide(L)'
;MENLTQGARVRIKNRPVKAEDWKHGTYYAHYAGLPGSITHVYADDEVAVEIDQEALPTEIRKRLKAVRDQMKTKWLDGLSEEGRNRLTEREKDFRLRYVILVSAKDIEEYKDLEPVSTLFGEMDDDGDAYPPRATSDDIQRAEDEELSRRSEQSRG
;
A
#
# COMPACT_ATOMS: atom_id res chain seq x y z
N MET A 1 22.71 17.97 -1.30
CA MET A 1 22.24 16.67 -1.83
C MET A 1 22.16 15.75 -0.64
N GLU A 2 21.00 15.72 0.02
CA GLU A 2 20.82 15.00 1.27
C GLU A 2 20.79 13.49 0.99
N ASN A 3 21.81 12.80 1.49
CA ASN A 3 21.99 11.36 1.70
C ASN A 3 21.02 10.40 0.96
N LEU A 4 21.06 10.37 -0.38
CA LEU A 4 20.47 9.29 -1.16
C LEU A 4 21.40 8.06 -1.09
N THR A 5 21.26 7.27 -0.03
CA THR A 5 21.99 6.01 0.14
C THR A 5 21.10 4.82 -0.21
N GLN A 6 21.73 3.75 -0.70
CA GLN A 6 21.02 2.49 -0.91
C GLN A 6 20.40 2.01 0.41
N GLY A 7 19.12 1.63 0.37
CA GLY A 7 18.34 1.23 1.55
C GLY A 7 17.67 2.38 2.30
N ALA A 8 17.92 3.64 1.93
CA ALA A 8 17.23 4.78 2.54
C ALA A 8 15.72 4.74 2.23
N ARG A 9 14.91 5.05 3.25
CA ARG A 9 13.47 5.27 3.11
C ARG A 9 13.20 6.63 2.51
N VAL A 10 12.41 6.64 1.45
CA VAL A 10 12.17 7.83 0.65
C VAL A 10 10.72 7.90 0.19
N ARG A 11 10.29 9.11 -0.16
CA ARG A 11 8.98 9.37 -0.75
C ARG A 11 9.18 10.16 -2.04
N ILE A 12 8.28 9.95 -2.98
CA ILE A 12 8.29 10.67 -4.24
C ILE A 12 7.55 12.00 -4.06
N LYS A 13 8.19 13.11 -4.40
CA LYS A 13 7.61 14.44 -4.29
C LYS A 13 6.36 14.57 -5.17
N ASN A 14 5.38 15.32 -4.67
CA ASN A 14 4.24 15.71 -5.47
C ASN A 14 4.59 16.94 -6.32
N ARG A 15 4.64 16.78 -7.64
CA ARG A 15 4.90 17.87 -8.59
C ARG A 15 4.09 17.70 -9.88
N PRO A 16 3.85 18.79 -10.64
CA PRO A 16 3.25 18.66 -11.96
C PRO A 16 4.18 17.86 -12.89
N VAL A 17 3.57 16.99 -13.69
CA VAL A 17 4.28 16.21 -14.72
C VAL A 17 4.74 17.18 -15.81
N LYS A 18 6.03 17.17 -16.14
CA LYS A 18 6.60 17.97 -17.23
C LYS A 18 6.67 17.15 -18.51
N ALA A 19 6.79 17.80 -19.66
CA ALA A 19 6.91 17.14 -20.96
C ALA A 19 8.15 16.23 -21.05
N GLU A 20 9.22 16.57 -20.34
CA GLU A 20 10.45 15.78 -20.24
C GLU A 20 10.20 14.44 -19.53
N ASP A 21 9.30 14.41 -18.53
CA ASP A 21 8.98 13.18 -17.79
C ASP A 21 8.22 12.17 -18.64
N TRP A 22 7.35 12.66 -19.54
CA TRP A 22 6.67 11.80 -20.51
C TRP A 22 7.65 11.15 -21.48
N LYS A 23 8.74 11.86 -21.82
CA LYS A 23 9.76 11.38 -22.76
C LYS A 23 10.71 10.38 -22.12
N HIS A 24 11.07 10.60 -20.85
CA HIS A 24 12.01 9.76 -20.11
C HIS A 24 11.35 8.69 -19.23
N GLY A 25 10.02 8.77 -19.04
CA GLY A 25 9.28 7.84 -18.18
C GLY A 25 9.62 7.97 -16.69
N THR A 26 10.25 9.09 -16.30
CA THR A 26 10.84 9.32 -14.98
C THR A 26 9.83 9.74 -13.91
N TYR A 27 8.67 10.24 -14.31
CA TYR A 27 7.64 10.69 -13.37
C TYR A 27 6.23 10.58 -13.95
N TYR A 28 5.32 9.98 -13.19
CA TYR A 28 3.89 9.97 -13.47
C TYR A 28 3.13 10.50 -12.27
N ALA A 29 1.99 11.17 -12.52
CA ALA A 29 1.19 11.78 -11.47
C ALA A 29 0.74 10.79 -10.37
N HIS A 30 0.53 9.52 -10.73
CA HIS A 30 0.12 8.48 -9.78
C HIS A 30 1.27 7.94 -8.93
N TYR A 31 2.52 8.36 -9.17
CA TYR A 31 3.66 8.07 -8.30
C TYR A 31 3.81 9.10 -7.18
N ALA A 32 3.17 10.26 -7.32
CA ALA A 32 3.25 11.33 -6.34
C ALA A 32 2.86 10.84 -4.95
N GLY A 33 3.75 11.05 -3.98
CA GLY A 33 3.51 10.77 -2.59
C GLY A 33 3.62 9.30 -2.19
N LEU A 34 4.05 8.39 -3.08
CA LEU A 34 4.27 6.99 -2.71
C LEU A 34 5.57 6.84 -1.89
N PRO A 35 5.52 6.18 -0.72
CA PRO A 35 6.69 5.79 0.04
C PRO A 35 7.35 4.55 -0.56
N GLY A 36 8.66 4.46 -0.36
CA GLY A 36 9.46 3.33 -0.81
C GLY A 36 10.86 3.35 -0.22
N SER A 37 11.72 2.49 -0.76
CA SER A 37 13.13 2.40 -0.37
C SER A 37 14.04 2.39 -1.60
N ILE A 38 15.19 3.05 -1.48
CA ILE A 38 16.17 3.09 -2.58
C ILE A 38 16.80 1.71 -2.74
N THR A 39 16.62 1.09 -3.90
CA THR A 39 17.29 -0.16 -4.26
C THR A 39 18.63 0.09 -4.93
N HIS A 40 18.72 1.10 -5.79
CA HIS A 40 19.94 1.44 -6.50
C HIS A 40 19.99 2.91 -6.88
N VAL A 41 21.19 3.50 -6.88
CA VAL A 41 21.45 4.88 -7.33
C VAL A 41 22.33 4.79 -8.56
N TYR A 42 21.87 5.34 -9.69
CA TYR A 42 22.61 5.40 -10.95
C TYR A 42 23.36 6.72 -11.07
N ALA A 43 24.35 6.76 -11.97
CA ALA A 43 25.24 7.92 -12.13
C ALA A 43 24.55 9.16 -12.72
N ASP A 44 23.48 8.99 -13.50
CA ASP A 44 22.76 10.05 -14.22
C ASP A 44 21.67 10.75 -13.40
N ASP A 45 21.84 10.89 -12.08
CA ASP A 45 20.80 11.39 -11.16
C ASP A 45 19.49 10.57 -11.21
N GLU A 46 19.56 9.31 -11.62
CA GLU A 46 18.43 8.37 -11.61
C GLU A 46 18.52 7.42 -10.42
N VAL A 47 17.38 7.13 -9.80
CA VAL A 47 17.30 6.30 -8.60
C VAL A 47 16.20 5.27 -8.77
N ALA A 48 16.55 4.01 -8.55
CA ALA A 48 15.59 2.91 -8.48
C ALA A 48 14.99 2.86 -7.08
N VAL A 49 13.70 3.14 -6.98
CA VAL A 49 12.94 3.10 -5.72
C VAL A 49 11.99 1.91 -5.77
N GLU A 50 12.11 1.01 -4.80
CA GLU A 50 11.14 -0.05 -4.54
C GLU A 50 9.98 0.52 -3.71
N ILE A 51 8.78 0.52 -4.28
CA ILE A 51 7.59 1.09 -3.67
C ILE A 51 6.92 0.08 -2.75
N ASP A 52 6.47 0.56 -1.59
CA ASP A 52 5.70 -0.24 -0.66
C ASP A 52 4.35 -0.62 -1.28
N GLN A 53 4.10 -1.92 -1.45
CA GLN A 53 2.88 -2.43 -2.09
C GLN A 53 1.60 -2.02 -1.34
N GLU A 54 1.71 -1.78 -0.03
CA GLU A 54 0.62 -1.34 0.83
C GLU A 54 0.26 0.12 0.65
N ALA A 55 1.15 0.93 0.06
CA ALA A 55 0.88 2.31 -0.29
C ALA A 55 0.35 2.47 -1.72
N LEU A 56 0.40 1.41 -2.54
CA LEU A 56 -0.13 1.45 -3.90
C LEU A 56 -1.66 1.59 -3.91
N PRO A 57 -2.21 2.39 -4.84
CA PRO A 57 -3.65 2.44 -5.09
C PRO A 57 -4.25 1.05 -5.32
N THR A 58 -5.49 0.85 -4.85
CA THR A 58 -6.18 -0.46 -4.86
C THR A 58 -6.18 -1.13 -6.24
N GLU A 59 -6.38 -0.36 -7.30
CA GLU A 59 -6.39 -0.86 -8.68
C GLU A 59 -5.02 -1.39 -9.13
N ILE A 60 -3.94 -0.65 -8.83
CA ILE A 60 -2.57 -1.04 -9.16
C ILE A 60 -2.18 -2.28 -8.34
N ARG A 61 -2.55 -2.31 -7.05
CA ARG A 61 -2.31 -3.45 -6.16
C ARG A 61 -3.01 -4.71 -6.66
N LYS A 62 -4.27 -4.60 -7.09
CA LYS A 62 -5.05 -5.71 -7.66
C LYS A 62 -4.39 -6.24 -8.93
N ARG A 63 -3.94 -5.35 -9.82
CA ARG A 63 -3.21 -5.73 -11.04
C ARG A 63 -1.88 -6.41 -10.72
N LEU A 64 -1.10 -5.88 -9.77
CA LEU A 64 0.16 -6.47 -9.34
C LEU A 64 -0.04 -7.89 -8.78
N LYS A 65 -1.07 -8.07 -7.95
CA LYS A 65 -1.46 -9.39 -7.42
C LYS A 65 -1.84 -10.36 -8.53
N ALA A 66 -2.66 -9.93 -9.50
CA ALA A 66 -3.05 -10.77 -10.63
C ALA A 66 -1.85 -11.20 -11.49
N VAL A 67 -0.93 -10.26 -11.79
CA VAL A 67 0.31 -10.57 -12.53
C VAL A 67 1.20 -11.53 -11.75
N ARG A 68 1.33 -11.33 -10.44
CA ARG A 68 2.05 -12.25 -9.55
C ARG A 68 1.49 -13.65 -9.59
N ASP A 69 0.18 -13.79 -9.44
CA ASP A 69 -0.46 -15.09 -9.41
C ASP A 69 -0.34 -15.79 -10.77
N GLN A 70 -0.47 -15.04 -11.88
CA GLN A 70 -0.25 -15.58 -13.22
C GLN A 70 1.19 -16.06 -13.44
N MET A 71 2.18 -15.26 -13.04
CA MET A 71 3.60 -15.62 -13.15
C MET A 71 3.94 -16.81 -12.26
N LYS A 72 3.44 -16.83 -11.02
CA LYS A 72 3.61 -17.94 -10.09
C LYS A 72 3.02 -19.23 -10.66
N THR A 73 1.81 -19.18 -11.24
CA THR A 73 1.20 -20.35 -11.88
C THR A 73 2.04 -20.83 -13.05
N LYS A 74 2.47 -19.95 -13.95
CA LYS A 74 3.34 -20.32 -15.09
C LYS A 74 4.68 -20.90 -14.64
N TRP A 75 5.30 -20.32 -13.61
CA TRP A 75 6.56 -20.80 -13.07
C TRP A 75 6.41 -22.17 -12.44
N LEU A 76 5.36 -22.38 -11.64
CA LEU A 76 5.05 -23.69 -11.07
C LEU A 76 4.76 -24.71 -12.17
N ASP A 77 4.01 -24.34 -13.21
CA ASP A 77 3.66 -25.24 -14.33
C ASP A 77 4.87 -25.63 -15.19
N GLY A 78 5.86 -24.74 -15.30
CA GLY A 78 7.14 -25.03 -15.94
C GLY A 78 8.10 -25.91 -15.13
N LEU A 79 7.78 -26.24 -13.87
CA LEU A 79 8.58 -27.14 -13.04
C LEU A 79 8.08 -28.58 -13.15
N SER A 80 9.01 -29.52 -13.36
CA SER A 80 8.74 -30.97 -13.26
C SER A 80 8.23 -31.34 -11.87
N GLU A 81 7.47 -32.43 -11.72
CA GLU A 81 6.90 -32.87 -10.44
C GLU A 81 7.96 -33.02 -9.34
N GLU A 82 9.16 -33.50 -9.69
CA GLU A 82 10.32 -33.58 -8.78
C GLU A 82 10.82 -32.19 -8.33
N GLY A 83 10.78 -31.19 -9.22
CA GLY A 83 11.14 -29.81 -8.92
C GLY A 83 10.12 -29.10 -8.04
N ARG A 84 8.83 -29.35 -8.27
CA ARG A 84 7.73 -28.84 -7.41
C ARG A 84 7.78 -29.40 -5.98
N ASN A 85 8.16 -30.67 -5.83
CA ASN A 85 8.20 -31.34 -4.53
C ASN A 85 9.46 -31.00 -3.72
N ARG A 86 10.55 -30.59 -4.39
CA ARG A 86 11.79 -30.16 -3.74
C ARG A 86 11.74 -28.74 -3.17
N LEU A 87 10.86 -27.89 -3.69
CA LEU A 87 10.73 -26.50 -3.26
C LEU A 87 9.90 -26.39 -1.97
N THR A 88 10.50 -25.76 -0.96
CA THR A 88 9.80 -25.39 0.28
C THR A 88 8.78 -24.27 0.06
N GLU A 89 7.84 -24.08 0.98
CA GLU A 89 6.85 -22.98 0.87
C GLU A 89 7.49 -21.59 0.79
N ARG A 90 8.66 -21.42 1.43
CA ARG A 90 9.48 -20.20 1.30
C ARG A 90 10.06 -20.01 -0.09
N GLU A 91 10.49 -21.08 -0.75
CA GLU A 91 11.01 -21.02 -2.12
C GLU A 91 9.89 -20.88 -3.16
N LYS A 92 8.67 -21.30 -2.81
CA LYS A 92 7.45 -21.07 -3.59
C LYS A 92 6.88 -19.65 -3.41
N ASP A 93 7.48 -18.83 -2.55
CA ASP A 93 7.06 -17.45 -2.32
C ASP A 93 7.56 -16.53 -3.45
N PHE A 94 6.69 -16.32 -4.42
CA PHE A 94 6.97 -15.46 -5.55
C PHE A 94 6.60 -14.01 -5.21
N ARG A 95 7.60 -13.18 -4.87
CA ARG A 95 7.41 -11.75 -4.61
C ARG A 95 7.78 -10.92 -5.84
N LEU A 96 6.81 -10.15 -6.33
CA LEU A 96 7.06 -9.11 -7.32
C LEU A 96 7.41 -7.82 -6.62
N ARG A 97 8.61 -7.32 -6.88
CA ARG A 97 9.03 -6.00 -6.43
C ARG A 97 8.53 -4.97 -7.43
N TYR A 98 7.92 -3.90 -6.93
CA TYR A 98 7.48 -2.78 -7.76
C TYR A 98 8.56 -1.69 -7.71
N VAL A 99 9.56 -1.84 -8.58
CA VAL A 99 10.67 -0.90 -8.68
C VAL A 99 10.37 0.10 -9.79
N ILE A 100 10.47 1.38 -9.47
CA ILE A 100 10.33 2.47 -10.42
C ILE A 100 11.64 3.25 -10.50
N LEU A 101 11.92 3.79 -11.68
CA LEU A 101 13.05 4.68 -11.91
C LEU A 101 12.55 6.13 -11.83
N VAL A 102 13.12 6.92 -10.94
CA VAL A 102 12.76 8.33 -10.75
C VAL A 102 14.02 9.17 -10.65
N SER A 103 13.92 10.47 -10.93
CA SER A 103 15.06 11.37 -10.76
C SER A 103 15.33 11.65 -9.28
N ALA A 104 16.60 11.70 -8.89
CA ALA A 104 17.07 12.08 -7.56
C ALA A 104 16.50 13.41 -7.05
N LYS A 105 16.18 14.33 -7.98
CA LYS A 105 15.59 15.65 -7.65
C LYS A 105 14.16 15.54 -7.11
N ASP A 106 13.44 14.49 -7.52
CA ASP A 106 12.04 14.25 -7.21
C ASP A 106 11.84 13.38 -5.98
N ILE A 107 12.92 13.05 -5.28
CA ILE A 107 12.90 12.26 -4.06
C ILE A 107 13.03 13.19 -2.85
N GLU A 108 12.26 12.88 -1.81
CA GLU A 108 12.43 13.42 -0.46
C GLU A 108 12.74 12.31 0.54
N GLU A 109 13.60 12.59 1.54
CA GLU A 109 13.85 11.67 2.64
C GLU A 109 12.52 11.45 3.39
N TYR A 110 12.13 10.19 3.51
CA TYR A 110 10.93 9.81 4.22
C TYR A 110 11.39 9.04 5.47
N LYS A 111 11.76 9.80 6.49
CA LYS A 111 11.77 9.28 7.85
C LYS A 111 10.32 9.10 8.24
N ASP A 112 9.88 7.85 8.29
CA ASP A 112 8.69 7.48 9.05
C ASP A 112 8.92 8.02 10.47
N LEU A 113 8.36 9.18 10.76
CA LEU A 113 8.23 9.66 12.14
C LEU A 113 7.21 8.72 12.76
N GLU A 114 7.76 7.72 13.45
CA GLU A 114 7.08 6.70 14.24
C GLU A 114 6.25 5.70 13.41
N PRO A 115 6.40 4.38 13.64
CA PRO A 115 5.29 3.50 13.32
C PRO A 115 4.07 4.07 14.04
N VAL A 116 2.94 4.15 13.35
CA VAL A 116 1.64 4.39 13.99
C VAL A 116 1.24 3.14 14.79
N SER A 117 2.15 2.61 15.62
CA SER A 117 1.87 1.77 16.77
C SER A 117 1.68 2.61 18.03
N THR A 118 1.86 3.94 17.97
CA THR A 118 1.62 4.86 19.11
C THR A 118 0.35 5.70 19.00
N LEU A 119 -0.44 5.61 17.91
CA LEU A 119 -1.86 6.05 17.95
C LEU A 119 -2.80 4.99 18.56
N PHE A 120 -2.31 3.75 18.67
CA PHE A 120 -2.83 2.78 19.63
C PHE A 120 -1.79 2.66 20.73
N GLY A 121 -1.61 3.75 21.48
CA GLY A 121 -0.94 3.64 22.77
C GLY A 121 -1.51 2.44 23.51
N GLU A 122 -0.62 1.66 24.12
CA GLU A 122 -0.95 0.80 25.25
C GLU A 122 -2.05 1.49 26.04
N MET A 123 -3.27 0.96 25.93
CA MET A 123 -4.39 1.43 26.72
C MET A 123 -4.17 0.80 28.08
N ASP A 124 -3.25 1.40 28.83
CA ASP A 124 -3.19 1.28 30.26
C ASP A 124 -4.57 1.64 30.82
N ASP A 125 -4.96 0.75 31.72
CA ASP A 125 -6.17 0.64 32.49
C ASP A 125 -6.43 1.91 33.33
N ASP A 126 -6.93 3.00 32.74
CA ASP A 126 -7.38 4.18 33.50
C ASP A 126 -8.56 4.90 32.81
N GLY A 127 -9.76 4.35 33.00
CA GLY A 127 -10.82 5.11 33.66
C GLY A 127 -11.57 6.28 32.99
N ASP A 128 -11.48 6.53 31.68
CA ASP A 128 -12.37 7.52 31.03
C ASP A 128 -13.23 6.92 29.89
N ALA A 129 -14.53 6.83 30.18
CA ALA A 129 -15.53 6.10 29.42
C ALA A 129 -15.91 6.81 28.11
N TYR A 130 -15.32 6.39 26.99
CA TYR A 130 -15.97 6.56 25.69
C TYR A 130 -17.25 5.72 25.66
N PRO A 131 -18.39 6.24 25.16
CA PRO A 131 -19.60 5.46 25.08
C PRO A 131 -19.33 4.22 24.20
N PRO A 132 -19.78 3.02 24.63
CA PRO A 132 -19.56 1.81 23.86
C PRO A 132 -20.12 2.00 22.46
N ARG A 133 -19.35 1.60 21.44
CA ARG A 133 -19.83 1.58 20.06
C ARG A 133 -21.07 0.68 20.01
N ALA A 134 -22.17 1.21 19.48
CA ALA A 134 -23.43 0.49 19.34
C ALA A 134 -23.18 -0.85 18.63
N THR A 135 -23.63 -1.93 19.25
CA THR A 135 -23.51 -3.27 18.67
C THR A 135 -24.49 -3.42 17.52
N SER A 136 -24.32 -4.43 16.65
CA SER A 136 -25.26 -4.67 15.54
C SER A 136 -26.71 -4.79 16.01
N ASP A 137 -26.95 -5.34 17.20
CA ASP A 137 -28.29 -5.42 17.83
C ASP A 137 -28.87 -4.06 18.19
N ASP A 138 -28.04 -3.08 18.59
CA ASP A 138 -28.48 -1.72 18.90
C ASP A 138 -28.89 -0.96 17.64
N ILE A 139 -28.19 -1.21 16.53
CA ILE A 139 -28.50 -0.62 15.23
C ILE A 139 -29.81 -1.20 14.69
N GLN A 140 -29.98 -2.52 14.78
CA GLN A 140 -31.19 -3.20 14.31
C GLN A 140 -32.45 -2.79 15.09
N ARG A 141 -32.33 -2.64 16.41
CA ARG A 141 -33.43 -2.17 17.26
C ARG A 141 -33.83 -0.72 16.95
N ALA A 142 -32.86 0.14 16.62
CA ALA A 142 -33.12 1.52 16.22
C ALA A 142 -33.80 1.60 14.84
N GLU A 143 -33.43 0.74 13.89
CA GLU A 143 -34.10 0.67 12.57
C GLU A 143 -35.56 0.19 12.69
N ASP A 144 -35.83 -0.81 13.53
CA ASP A 144 -37.18 -1.36 13.71
C ASP A 144 -38.15 -0.35 14.37
N GLU A 145 -37.64 0.45 15.32
CA GLU A 145 -38.41 1.55 15.92
C GLU A 145 -38.70 2.70 14.94
N GLU A 146 -37.75 3.02 14.05
CA GLU A 146 -37.97 4.07 13.04
C GLU A 146 -38.99 3.63 11.98
N LEU A 147 -38.92 2.36 11.56
CA LEU A 147 -39.87 1.75 10.64
C LEU A 147 -41.30 1.71 11.21
N SER A 148 -41.44 1.41 12.50
CA SER A 148 -42.74 1.43 13.19
C SER A 148 -43.32 2.85 13.24
N ARG A 149 -42.51 3.83 13.62
CA ARG A 149 -42.93 5.24 13.70
C ARG A 149 -43.35 5.81 12.34
N ARG A 150 -42.67 5.39 11.26
CA ARG A 150 -43.01 5.77 9.88
C ARG A 150 -44.28 5.08 9.36
N SER A 151 -44.56 3.86 9.82
CA SER A 151 -45.78 3.13 9.47
C SER A 151 -47.06 3.74 10.09
N GLU A 152 -46.94 4.34 11.27
CA GLU A 152 -48.04 5.07 11.94
C GLU A 152 -48.30 6.44 11.29
N GLN A 153 -47.26 7.15 10.84
CA GLN A 153 -47.42 8.41 10.11
C GLN A 153 -48.00 8.24 8.70
N SER A 154 -47.87 7.07 8.09
CA SER A 154 -48.42 6.79 6.75
C SER A 154 -49.90 6.34 6.76
N ARG A 155 -50.53 6.20 7.94
CA ARG A 155 -51.94 5.79 8.11
C ARG A 155 -52.85 6.87 8.69
N GLY A 156 -52.36 8.11 8.84
CA GLY A 156 -53.13 9.31 9.21
C GLY A 156 -53.53 10.14 8.01
#